data_AF-A0A957YM31-F1
#
_entry.id   AF-A0A957YM31-F1
#
_cell.length_a   1.000
_cell.length_b   1.000
_cell.length_c   1.000
_cell.angle_alpha   90.00
_cell.angle_beta   90.00
_cell.angle_gamma   90.00
#
_symmetry.space_group_name_H-M   'P 1'
#
loop_
_entity.id
_entity.type
_entity.pdbx_description
1 polymer ?
#
loop_
_entity_poly.entity_id
_entity_poly.type
_entity_poly.pdbx_seq_one_letter_code
_entity_poly.pdbx_strand_id
1 'polypeptide(L)'
;ELTAHSTVPVPVIDDVYRYVHYGGIDNLRHMLTFLADHLLAGGWGFEQPTEQPRHGIYKKLDNTALKQLAQQDSKYQLPITSLQSPISNLQSLPNWIATSNRSRPTIAILFYRSHWLSGNTHFIDALINQIEATGGNALPIFTTSLKETGDSSNKSASTPEPNHPNSTNSINSNNSTNSTNSPAAFDYLYTPDGDLIPD
;
A
#
# COMPACT_ATOMS: atom_id res chain seq x y z
N GLU A 1 -5.16 22.29 17.53
CA GLU A 1 -4.76 21.90 18.91
C GLU A 1 -3.37 21.29 19.01
N LEU A 2 -3.09 20.05 18.57
CA LEU A 2 -1.77 19.41 18.82
C LEU A 2 -0.59 20.11 18.11
N THR A 3 -0.76 20.61 16.89
CA THR A 3 0.27 21.35 16.14
C THR A 3 0.81 22.57 16.89
N ALA A 4 -0.05 23.27 17.64
CA ALA A 4 0.32 24.49 18.34
C ALA A 4 1.25 24.25 19.54
N HIS A 5 1.31 23.01 20.04
CA HIS A 5 2.20 22.61 21.13
C HIS A 5 3.49 21.96 20.66
N SER A 6 3.66 21.75 19.34
CA SER A 6 4.87 21.18 18.79
C SER A 6 5.97 22.24 18.66
N THR A 7 7.19 21.87 19.00
CA THR A 7 8.37 22.76 18.90
C THR A 7 9.10 22.61 17.57
N VAL A 8 8.61 21.79 16.66
CA VAL A 8 9.24 21.53 15.35
C VAL A 8 8.59 22.38 14.25
N PRO A 9 9.30 22.66 13.13
CA PRO A 9 8.74 23.42 12.02
C PRO A 9 7.48 22.77 11.42
N VAL A 10 6.55 23.60 10.95
CA VAL A 10 5.27 23.15 10.35
C VAL A 10 5.45 22.11 9.23
N PRO A 11 6.40 22.25 8.27
CA PRO A 11 6.59 21.24 7.23
C PRO A 11 6.91 19.84 7.79
N VAL A 12 7.66 19.76 8.89
CA VAL A 12 7.98 18.49 9.56
C VAL A 12 6.72 17.87 10.17
N ILE A 13 5.85 18.70 10.74
CA ILE A 13 4.58 18.25 11.32
C ILE A 13 3.66 17.66 10.25
N ASP A 14 3.54 18.33 9.09
CA ASP A 14 2.69 17.86 7.99
C ASP A 14 3.13 16.48 7.47
N ASP A 15 4.44 16.26 7.29
CA ASP A 15 4.95 14.97 6.83
C ASP A 15 4.77 13.87 7.89
N VAL A 16 4.98 14.17 9.17
CA VAL A 16 4.68 13.24 10.27
C VAL A 16 3.20 12.86 10.26
N TYR A 17 2.29 13.82 10.09
CA TYR A 17 0.86 13.54 9.97
C TYR A 17 0.56 12.62 8.80
N ARG A 18 1.20 12.83 7.64
CA ARG A 18 1.05 11.94 6.47
C ARG A 18 1.54 10.53 6.73
N TYR A 19 2.71 10.35 7.35
CA TYR A 19 3.22 9.02 7.71
C TYR A 19 2.24 8.27 8.63
N VAL A 20 1.73 8.94 9.66
CA VAL A 20 0.78 8.34 10.62
C VAL A 20 -0.56 8.05 9.94
N HIS A 21 -1.05 8.98 9.10
CA HIS A 21 -2.32 8.85 8.40
C HIS A 21 -2.30 7.69 7.38
N TYR A 22 -1.25 7.59 6.58
CA TYR A 22 -1.10 6.47 5.63
C TYR A 22 -0.82 5.15 6.34
N GLY A 23 -0.15 5.19 7.49
CA GLY A 23 0.13 4.04 8.34
C GLY A 23 1.01 3.00 7.66
N GLY A 24 1.19 1.83 8.28
CA GLY A 24 2.07 0.79 7.77
C GLY A 24 3.46 0.83 8.40
N ILE A 25 4.08 -0.35 8.55
CA ILE A 25 5.40 -0.49 9.18
C ILE A 25 6.46 0.33 8.44
N ASP A 26 6.44 0.36 7.10
CA ASP A 26 7.41 1.12 6.32
C ASP A 26 7.29 2.62 6.51
N ASN A 27 6.07 3.16 6.52
CA ASN A 27 5.85 4.57 6.82
C ASN A 27 6.30 4.91 8.25
N LEU A 28 6.02 4.06 9.25
CA LEU A 28 6.49 4.30 10.61
C LEU A 28 8.01 4.24 10.72
N ARG A 29 8.66 3.30 10.03
CA ARG A 29 10.13 3.21 9.96
C ARG A 29 10.73 4.48 9.36
N HIS A 30 10.22 4.90 8.19
CA HIS A 30 10.69 6.11 7.52
C HIS A 30 10.36 7.38 8.29
N MET A 31 9.24 7.44 9.02
CA MET A 31 8.92 8.55 9.91
C MET A 31 9.97 8.70 11.02
N LEU A 32 10.42 7.59 11.62
CA LEU A 32 11.44 7.61 12.66
C LEU A 32 12.80 8.04 12.11
N THR A 33 13.21 7.56 10.94
CA THR A 33 14.47 8.00 10.32
C THR A 33 14.39 9.43 9.81
N PHE A 34 13.24 9.86 9.28
CA PHE A 34 12.94 11.24 8.91
C PHE A 34 13.11 12.18 10.11
N LEU A 35 12.50 11.85 11.25
CA LEU A 35 12.62 12.64 12.48
C LEU A 35 14.06 12.65 13.00
N ALA A 36 14.77 11.52 12.99
CA ALA A 36 16.16 11.45 13.41
C ALA A 36 17.07 12.32 12.52
N ASP A 37 16.86 12.31 11.21
CA ASP A 37 17.65 13.09 10.28
C ASP A 37 17.35 14.59 10.38
N HIS A 38 16.09 14.98 10.55
CA HIS A 38 15.69 16.38 10.61
C HIS A 38 15.97 17.04 11.96
N LEU A 39 15.86 16.30 13.06
CA LEU A 39 15.97 16.86 14.40
C LEU A 39 17.35 16.59 15.03
N LEU A 40 18.02 15.52 14.63
CA LEU A 40 19.28 15.08 15.24
C LEU A 40 20.45 15.00 14.23
N ALA A 41 20.22 15.31 12.95
CA ALA A 41 21.23 15.20 11.88
C ALA A 41 21.88 13.80 11.78
N GLY A 42 21.09 12.74 11.99
CA GLY A 42 21.57 11.36 12.05
C GLY A 42 22.11 10.78 10.74
N GLY A 43 21.59 11.21 9.58
CA GLY A 43 22.06 10.79 8.25
C GLY A 43 21.64 9.36 7.86
N TRP A 44 20.53 8.84 8.38
CA TRP A 44 20.05 7.47 8.17
C TRP A 44 19.31 7.28 6.84
N GLY A 45 18.80 8.37 6.26
CA GLY A 45 17.98 8.35 5.06
C GLY A 45 16.52 7.99 5.34
N PHE A 46 15.61 8.57 4.56
CA PHE A 46 14.17 8.31 4.65
C PHE A 46 13.52 8.41 3.26
N GLU A 47 12.37 7.75 3.10
CA GLU A 47 11.51 7.85 1.92
C GLU A 47 10.24 8.61 2.30
N GLN A 48 9.61 9.28 1.33
CA GLN A 48 8.40 10.09 1.56
C GLN A 48 7.19 9.23 2.02
N PRO A 49 6.24 9.80 2.77
CA PRO A 49 5.03 9.10 3.18
C PRO A 49 4.27 8.55 1.97
N THR A 50 4.05 7.24 1.94
CA THR A 50 3.41 6.56 0.81
C THR A 50 2.07 5.99 1.24
N GLU A 51 1.00 6.33 0.54
CA GLU A 51 -0.33 5.77 0.79
C GLU A 51 -0.31 4.24 0.60
N GLN A 52 -0.87 3.54 1.57
CA GLN A 52 -0.90 2.08 1.56
C GLN A 52 -2.21 1.58 0.92
N PRO A 53 -2.19 0.51 0.09
CA PRO A 53 -3.38 0.00 -0.58
C PRO A 53 -4.55 -0.26 0.38
N ARG A 54 -5.79 0.05 -0.05
CA ARG A 54 -7.00 -0.23 0.75
C ARG A 54 -7.34 -1.72 0.84
N HIS A 55 -6.93 -2.48 -0.17
CA HIS A 55 -7.10 -3.92 -0.27
C HIS A 55 -5.97 -4.53 -1.09
N GLY A 56 -5.72 -5.83 -0.91
CA GLY A 56 -4.66 -6.51 -1.62
C GLY A 56 -4.53 -7.98 -1.25
N ILE A 57 -3.79 -8.73 -2.07
CA ILE A 57 -3.46 -10.13 -1.80
C ILE A 57 -2.19 -10.16 -0.97
N TYR A 58 -2.31 -10.69 0.24
CA TYR A 58 -1.20 -10.79 1.16
C TYR A 58 -0.24 -11.90 0.73
N LYS A 59 1.07 -11.63 0.82
CA LYS A 59 2.12 -12.61 0.63
C LYS A 59 2.83 -12.82 1.96
N LYS A 60 2.83 -14.07 2.43
CA LYS A 60 3.68 -14.47 3.54
C LYS A 60 5.15 -14.37 3.12
N LEU A 61 5.96 -13.71 3.94
CA LEU A 61 7.40 -13.63 3.73
C LEU A 61 8.12 -14.78 4.43
N ASP A 62 9.00 -15.45 3.70
CA ASP A 62 9.90 -16.44 4.28
C ASP A 62 11.06 -15.75 4.99
N ASN A 63 10.82 -15.38 6.24
CA ASN A 63 11.80 -14.69 7.10
C ASN A 63 12.88 -15.65 7.64
N THR A 64 13.11 -16.81 7.02
CA THR A 64 14.06 -17.83 7.50
C THR A 64 15.49 -17.28 7.54
N ALA A 65 15.90 -16.52 6.53
CA ALA A 65 17.21 -15.87 6.50
C ALA A 65 17.34 -14.76 7.56
N LEU A 66 16.30 -13.94 7.77
CA LEU A 66 16.29 -12.90 8.80
C LEU A 66 16.31 -13.50 10.21
N LYS A 67 15.63 -14.64 10.42
CA LYS A 67 15.67 -15.38 11.69
C LYS A 67 17.06 -15.96 11.97
N GLN A 68 17.76 -16.44 10.94
CA GLN A 68 19.14 -16.92 11.09
C GLN A 68 20.11 -15.78 11.43
N LEU A 69 19.98 -14.64 10.77
CA LEU A 69 20.78 -13.44 11.06
C LEU A 69 20.49 -12.86 12.45
N ALA A 70 19.20 -12.76 12.84
CA ALA A 70 18.81 -12.28 14.16
C ALA A 70 19.22 -13.21 15.32
N GLN A 71 19.38 -14.51 15.06
CA GLN A 71 19.88 -15.48 16.04
C GLN A 71 21.41 -15.40 16.22
N GLN A 72 22.15 -14.82 15.27
CA GLN A 72 23.60 -14.68 15.36
C GLN A 72 24.06 -13.40 16.05
N ASP A 73 23.24 -12.35 16.12
CA ASP A 73 23.63 -11.06 16.72
C ASP A 73 22.89 -10.75 18.02
N SER A 74 23.44 -11.20 19.14
CA SER A 74 22.98 -10.89 20.50
C SER A 74 23.25 -9.45 20.98
N LYS A 75 23.57 -8.51 20.07
CA LYS A 75 23.83 -7.11 20.42
C LYS A 75 23.50 -6.15 19.27
N TYR A 76 22.22 -6.01 18.96
CA TYR A 76 21.63 -4.88 18.22
C TYR A 76 22.39 -4.41 16.97
N GLN A 77 22.60 -5.28 15.98
CA GLN A 77 23.05 -4.82 14.66
C GLN A 77 22.39 -5.61 13.53
N LEU A 78 21.05 -5.60 13.47
CA LEU A 78 20.41 -5.81 12.16
C LEU A 78 20.64 -4.52 11.37
N PRO A 79 21.37 -4.54 10.24
CA PRO A 79 21.47 -3.36 9.40
C PRO A 79 20.05 -2.95 8.99
N ILE A 80 19.67 -1.72 9.29
CA ILE A 80 18.33 -1.15 8.96
C ILE A 80 18.05 -1.30 7.45
N THR A 81 19.11 -1.45 6.65
CA THR A 81 19.12 -1.70 5.20
C THR A 81 18.61 -3.09 4.77
N SER A 82 18.61 -4.12 5.62
CA SER A 82 18.25 -5.50 5.21
C SER A 82 16.78 -5.88 5.41
N LEU A 83 15.94 -4.94 5.85
CA LEU A 83 14.50 -5.10 5.85
C LEU A 83 13.96 -4.46 4.58
N GLN A 84 13.97 -5.26 3.51
CA GLN A 84 13.56 -4.93 2.15
C GLN A 84 12.37 -3.94 2.05
N SER A 85 12.60 -2.84 1.30
CA SER A 85 11.70 -1.94 0.56
C SER A 85 10.19 -2.34 0.35
N PRO A 86 9.30 -1.37 0.04
CA PRO A 86 8.17 -0.95 0.88
C PRO A 86 6.86 -1.78 0.79
N ILE A 87 6.88 -2.94 0.11
CA ILE A 87 5.66 -3.73 -0.15
C ILE A 87 5.96 -5.23 -0.23
N SER A 88 6.86 -5.73 0.63
CA SER A 88 7.33 -7.11 0.57
C SER A 88 6.21 -8.15 0.79
N ASN A 89 5.14 -7.79 1.50
CA ASN A 89 3.99 -8.65 1.79
C ASN A 89 2.80 -8.50 0.82
N LEU A 90 2.96 -7.93 -0.37
CA LEU A 90 1.89 -7.84 -1.37
C LEU A 90 2.23 -8.67 -2.61
N GLN A 91 1.21 -9.28 -3.20
CA GLN A 91 1.34 -10.02 -4.45
C GLN A 91 0.20 -9.65 -5.40
N SER A 92 0.47 -9.66 -6.71
CA SER A 92 -0.56 -9.45 -7.73
C SER A 92 -1.36 -10.73 -7.96
N LEU A 93 -2.61 -10.58 -8.40
CA LEU A 93 -3.46 -11.73 -8.74
C LEU A 93 -2.83 -12.63 -9.82
N PRO A 94 -2.26 -12.11 -10.94
CA PRO A 94 -1.58 -12.96 -11.91
C PRO A 94 -0.43 -13.76 -11.31
N ASN A 95 0.39 -13.15 -10.43
CA ASN A 95 1.48 -13.86 -9.76
C ASN A 95 0.95 -14.94 -8.82
N TRP A 96 -0.15 -14.68 -8.12
CA TRP A 96 -0.82 -15.68 -7.28
C TRP A 96 -1.38 -16.83 -8.11
N ILE A 97 -2.07 -16.54 -9.20
CA ILE A 97 -2.58 -17.57 -10.12
C ILE A 97 -1.44 -18.44 -10.65
N ALA A 98 -0.33 -17.83 -11.07
CA ALA A 98 0.84 -18.54 -11.61
C ALA A 98 1.52 -19.47 -10.60
N THR A 99 1.42 -19.17 -9.30
CA THR A 99 2.00 -19.99 -8.22
C THR A 99 1.00 -20.96 -7.58
N SER A 100 -0.29 -20.77 -7.82
CA SER A 100 -1.36 -21.65 -7.35
C SER A 100 -1.45 -22.96 -8.17
N ASN A 101 -1.89 -24.04 -7.54
CA ASN A 101 -2.13 -25.30 -8.23
C ASN A 101 -3.62 -25.46 -8.53
N ARG A 102 -3.99 -25.46 -9.82
CA ARG A 102 -5.40 -25.56 -10.27
C ARG A 102 -6.10 -26.88 -9.93
N SER A 103 -5.36 -27.94 -9.56
CA SER A 103 -5.96 -29.20 -9.13
C SER A 103 -6.33 -29.21 -7.64
N ARG A 104 -5.98 -28.16 -6.89
CA ARG A 104 -6.21 -28.03 -5.45
C ARG A 104 -7.35 -27.03 -5.19
N PRO A 105 -8.20 -27.25 -4.17
CA PRO A 105 -9.23 -26.28 -3.81
C PRO A 105 -8.60 -24.97 -3.33
N THR A 106 -9.12 -23.83 -3.77
CA THR A 106 -8.70 -22.51 -3.29
C THR A 106 -9.56 -22.08 -2.10
N ILE A 107 -8.91 -21.70 -1.01
CA ILE A 107 -9.55 -21.24 0.22
C ILE A 107 -9.14 -19.79 0.46
N ALA A 108 -10.12 -18.88 0.38
CA ALA A 108 -9.89 -17.47 0.64
C ALA A 108 -9.81 -17.19 2.15
N ILE A 109 -8.83 -16.39 2.56
CA ILE A 109 -8.69 -15.89 3.94
C ILE A 109 -8.90 -14.39 3.89
N LEU A 110 -10.06 -13.92 4.32
CA LEU A 110 -10.38 -12.50 4.31
C LEU A 110 -10.13 -11.89 5.70
N PHE A 111 -9.33 -10.83 5.77
CA PHE A 111 -8.95 -10.20 7.04
C PHE A 111 -8.86 -8.67 6.96
N TYR A 112 -8.85 -8.02 8.13
CA TYR A 112 -8.81 -6.56 8.19
C TYR A 112 -7.43 -5.98 7.83
N ARG A 113 -7.44 -4.91 7.04
CA ARG A 113 -6.25 -4.14 6.67
C ARG A 113 -5.42 -3.66 7.86
N SER A 114 -6.04 -3.38 9.01
CA SER A 114 -5.32 -2.95 10.22
C SER A 114 -4.31 -3.98 10.73
N HIS A 115 -4.58 -5.28 10.57
CA HIS A 115 -3.61 -6.33 10.89
C HIS A 115 -2.41 -6.30 9.95
N TRP A 116 -2.64 -6.05 8.66
CA TRP A 116 -1.58 -5.91 7.67
C TRP A 116 -0.73 -4.66 7.93
N LEU A 117 -1.34 -3.49 8.14
CA LEU A 117 -0.62 -2.24 8.41
C LEU A 117 0.24 -2.30 9.69
N SER A 118 -0.23 -3.01 10.71
CA SER A 118 0.52 -3.19 11.96
C SER A 118 1.58 -4.29 11.88
N GLY A 119 1.62 -5.07 10.78
CA GLY A 119 2.42 -6.29 10.65
C GLY A 119 2.03 -7.42 11.60
N ASN A 120 0.87 -7.32 12.25
CA ASN A 120 0.32 -8.39 13.09
C ASN A 120 -0.35 -9.45 12.23
N THR A 121 0.44 -10.14 11.40
CA THR A 121 -0.03 -11.12 10.41
C THR A 121 0.32 -12.56 10.75
N HIS A 122 0.93 -12.84 11.90
CA HIS A 122 1.37 -14.20 12.27
C HIS A 122 0.23 -15.22 12.27
N PHE A 123 -0.98 -14.84 12.69
CA PHE A 123 -2.14 -15.73 12.66
C PHE A 123 -2.61 -16.01 11.23
N ILE A 124 -2.46 -15.05 10.31
CA ILE A 124 -2.73 -15.25 8.87
C ILE A 124 -1.71 -16.22 8.28
N ASP A 125 -0.42 -16.06 8.62
CA ASP A 125 0.63 -16.99 8.21
C ASP A 125 0.35 -18.42 8.67
N ALA A 126 -0.14 -18.59 9.90
CA ALA A 126 -0.52 -19.89 10.43
C ALA A 126 -1.68 -20.53 9.65
N LEU A 127 -2.70 -19.74 9.29
CA LEU A 127 -3.83 -20.21 8.48
C LEU A 127 -3.39 -20.59 7.06
N ILE A 128 -2.54 -19.79 6.44
CA ILE A 128 -1.94 -20.09 5.12
C ILE A 128 -1.23 -21.45 5.18
N ASN A 129 -0.32 -21.62 6.15
CA ASN A 129 0.44 -22.86 6.30
C ASN A 129 -0.48 -24.07 6.47
N GLN A 130 -1.55 -23.95 7.26
CA GLN A 130 -2.46 -25.06 7.51
C GLN A 130 -3.27 -25.44 6.25
N ILE A 131 -3.76 -24.45 5.50
CA ILE A 131 -4.44 -24.67 4.23
C ILE A 131 -3.50 -25.36 3.23
N GLU A 132 -2.27 -24.88 3.12
CA GLU A 132 -1.28 -25.45 2.21
C GLU A 132 -0.84 -26.87 2.62
N ALA A 133 -0.70 -27.14 3.91
CA ALA A 133 -0.37 -28.46 4.44
C ALA A 133 -1.49 -29.50 4.21
N THR A 134 -2.74 -29.07 4.18
CA THR A 134 -3.91 -29.94 3.91
C THR A 134 -4.21 -30.13 2.42
N GLY A 135 -3.39 -29.58 1.53
CA GLY A 135 -3.59 -29.75 0.08
C GLY A 135 -4.48 -28.68 -0.57
N GLY A 136 -4.77 -27.55 0.07
CA GLY A 136 -5.47 -26.39 -0.54
C GLY A 136 -4.53 -25.28 -1.04
N ASN A 137 -5.02 -24.38 -1.89
CA ASN A 137 -4.35 -23.11 -2.19
C ASN A 137 -4.88 -22.04 -1.24
N ALA A 138 -4.01 -21.35 -0.50
CA ALA A 138 -4.44 -20.21 0.31
C ALA A 138 -4.51 -18.93 -0.55
N LEU A 139 -5.62 -18.19 -0.45
CA LEU A 139 -5.78 -16.86 -1.05
C LEU A 139 -6.08 -15.82 0.04
N PRO A 140 -5.05 -15.29 0.73
CA PRO A 140 -5.24 -14.29 1.77
C PRO A 140 -5.45 -12.89 1.18
N ILE A 141 -6.54 -12.24 1.55
CA ILE A 141 -6.95 -10.92 1.05
C ILE A 141 -7.20 -10.01 2.26
N PHE A 142 -6.59 -8.82 2.27
CA PHE A 142 -6.92 -7.79 3.24
C PHE A 142 -7.87 -6.74 2.63
N THR A 143 -8.72 -6.13 3.46
CA THR A 143 -9.58 -5.00 3.07
C THR A 143 -9.84 -4.06 4.25
N THR A 144 -10.16 -2.79 3.97
CA THR A 144 -10.61 -1.81 4.98
C THR A 144 -11.99 -2.15 5.54
N SER A 145 -12.87 -2.73 4.73
CA SER A 145 -14.25 -2.99 5.11
C SER A 145 -14.78 -4.23 4.38
N LEU A 146 -15.52 -5.06 5.10
CA LEU A 146 -16.28 -6.19 4.55
C LEU A 146 -17.66 -5.78 4.05
N LYS A 147 -18.07 -4.53 4.34
CA LYS A 147 -19.39 -3.98 3.96
C LYS A 147 -19.36 -3.20 2.66
N GLU A 148 -18.19 -2.85 2.15
CA GLU A 148 -18.04 -2.24 0.82
C GLU A 148 -18.18 -3.33 -0.24
N THR A 149 -19.42 -3.75 -0.52
CA THR A 149 -19.77 -4.37 -1.80
C THR A 149 -19.65 -3.28 -2.86
N GLY A 150 -18.97 -3.55 -3.98
CA GLY A 150 -18.53 -2.58 -4.99
C GLY A 150 -19.62 -1.79 -5.73
N ASP A 151 -20.42 -1.01 -5.01
CA ASP A 151 -21.45 -0.12 -5.53
C ASP A 151 -21.24 1.28 -4.92
N SER A 152 -20.30 2.03 -5.49
CA SER A 152 -20.23 3.49 -5.31
C SER A 152 -19.78 4.23 -6.56
N SER A 153 -19.59 3.54 -7.69
CA SER A 153 -19.16 4.13 -8.97
C SER A 153 -20.27 4.14 -10.02
N ASN A 154 -21.53 4.40 -9.64
CA ASN A 154 -22.55 4.77 -10.63
C ASN A 154 -23.70 5.60 -10.03
N LYS A 155 -23.39 6.80 -9.53
CA LYS A 155 -24.41 7.81 -9.23
C LYS A 155 -23.88 9.24 -9.38
N SER A 156 -23.54 9.61 -10.60
CA SER A 156 -23.56 11.00 -11.10
C SER A 156 -23.49 10.99 -12.62
N ALA A 157 -24.61 10.70 -13.28
CA ALA A 157 -24.84 11.07 -14.67
C ALA A 157 -26.33 11.42 -14.84
N SER A 158 -26.59 12.43 -15.68
CA SER A 158 -27.85 13.16 -15.97
C SER A 158 -28.26 14.18 -14.88
N THR A 159 -28.28 15.48 -15.14
CA THR A 159 -28.90 16.17 -16.30
C THR A 159 -28.06 17.34 -16.84
N PRO A 160 -27.94 17.54 -18.17
CA PRO A 160 -27.38 18.76 -18.76
C PRO A 160 -28.45 19.85 -18.88
N GLU A 161 -28.22 21.03 -18.30
CA GLU A 161 -29.02 22.24 -18.57
C GLU A 161 -28.41 23.10 -19.70
N PRO A 162 -29.23 23.85 -20.46
CA PRO A 162 -28.82 24.49 -21.71
C PRO A 162 -28.14 25.86 -21.51
N ASN A 163 -27.16 26.15 -22.38
CA ASN A 163 -26.38 27.38 -22.45
C ASN A 163 -27.20 28.66 -22.66
N HIS A 164 -26.82 29.75 -21.98
CA HIS A 164 -26.99 31.14 -22.45
C HIS A 164 -25.72 31.98 -22.22
N PRO A 165 -25.43 33.01 -23.05
CA PRO A 165 -24.08 33.58 -23.23
C PRO A 165 -23.82 34.94 -22.54
N ASN A 166 -22.52 35.34 -22.58
CA ASN A 166 -21.87 36.62 -22.20
C ASN A 166 -21.58 36.82 -20.69
N SER A 167 -20.46 37.40 -20.22
CA SER A 167 -19.54 38.38 -20.81
C SER A 167 -18.16 38.36 -20.10
N THR A 168 -17.08 38.57 -20.87
CA THR A 168 -15.82 39.31 -20.57
C THR A 168 -15.11 39.15 -19.21
N ASN A 169 -13.86 38.65 -19.22
CA ASN A 169 -12.68 39.52 -19.07
C ASN A 169 -11.33 38.81 -19.32
N SER A 170 -10.46 39.52 -20.04
CA SER A 170 -9.05 39.23 -20.32
C SER A 170 -8.17 39.13 -19.06
N ILE A 171 -7.12 38.29 -19.11
CA ILE A 171 -5.72 38.73 -19.16
C ILE A 171 -4.83 37.51 -19.54
N ASN A 172 -3.92 37.79 -20.47
CA ASN A 172 -2.96 36.91 -21.13
C ASN A 172 -1.64 36.84 -20.34
N SER A 173 -0.96 35.68 -20.29
CA SER A 173 0.44 35.50 -20.78
C SER A 173 1.09 34.19 -20.30
N ASN A 174 1.24 33.28 -21.27
CA ASN A 174 2.44 32.55 -21.66
C ASN A 174 3.11 31.48 -20.76
N ASN A 175 3.06 30.25 -21.33
CA ASN A 175 3.86 29.04 -21.10
C ASN A 175 5.39 29.25 -21.14
N SER A 176 6.15 28.41 -20.41
CA SER A 176 7.00 27.36 -21.01
C SER A 176 7.73 26.47 -19.97
N THR A 177 7.52 25.15 -20.11
CA THR A 177 8.48 24.02 -19.96
C THR A 177 9.11 23.65 -18.61
N ASN A 178 8.67 22.52 -18.03
CA ASN A 178 9.40 21.23 -17.99
C ASN A 178 8.61 20.21 -17.13
N SER A 179 7.99 19.19 -17.75
CA SER A 179 8.48 17.79 -17.80
C SER A 179 9.00 17.24 -16.47
N THR A 180 8.24 16.33 -15.84
CA THR A 180 8.68 14.97 -15.46
C THR A 180 7.58 14.21 -14.70
N ASN A 181 7.24 13.03 -15.24
CA ASN A 181 6.82 11.80 -14.56
C ASN A 181 5.65 11.82 -13.56
N SER A 182 4.44 11.55 -14.06
CA SER A 182 3.39 10.86 -13.28
C SER A 182 3.59 9.34 -13.38
N PRO A 183 3.54 8.56 -12.28
CA PRO A 183 3.47 7.12 -12.36
C PRO A 183 2.06 6.69 -12.82
N ALA A 184 2.02 5.71 -13.71
CA ALA A 184 0.83 5.20 -14.36
C ALA A 184 -0.25 4.76 -13.36
N ALA A 185 -1.48 5.19 -13.62
CA ALA A 185 -2.69 4.71 -12.98
C ALA A 185 -2.87 3.20 -13.25
N PHE A 186 -3.05 2.42 -12.18
CA PHE A 186 -3.46 1.02 -12.25
C PHE A 186 -4.98 0.96 -12.52
N ASP A 187 -5.36 1.03 -13.79
CA ASP A 187 -6.72 0.74 -14.22
C ASP A 187 -6.95 -0.78 -14.26
N TYR A 188 -7.62 -1.31 -13.24
CA TYR A 188 -8.18 -2.65 -13.25
C TYR A 188 -9.59 -2.59 -13.86
N LEU A 189 -9.69 -2.81 -15.17
CA LEU A 189 -10.96 -3.14 -15.81
C LEU A 189 -11.05 -4.65 -16.03
N TYR A 190 -11.95 -5.31 -15.29
CA TYR A 190 -12.39 -6.67 -15.60
C TYR A 190 -13.57 -6.58 -16.57
N THR A 191 -13.48 -7.22 -17.73
CA THR A 191 -14.62 -7.45 -18.62
C THR A 191 -15.46 -8.61 -18.09
N PRO A 192 -16.79 -8.50 -17.99
CA PRO A 192 -17.62 -9.51 -17.31
C PRO A 192 -17.91 -10.79 -18.11
N ASP A 193 -17.28 -11.02 -19.27
CA ASP A 193 -17.57 -12.20 -20.09
C ASP A 193 -16.30 -12.98 -20.43
N GLY A 194 -16.22 -14.19 -19.90
CA GLY A 194 -15.07 -15.09 -19.99
C GLY A 194 -14.99 -15.86 -21.31
N ASP A 195 -14.67 -15.17 -22.39
CA ASP A 195 -14.36 -15.81 -23.67
C ASP A 195 -12.87 -15.68 -24.06
N LEU A 196 -12.32 -16.80 -24.54
CA LEU A 196 -10.95 -16.96 -25.02
C LEU A 196 -10.76 -16.28 -26.38
N ILE A 197 -9.71 -15.45 -26.54
CA ILE A 197 -9.27 -14.97 -27.85
C ILE A 197 -8.05 -15.81 -28.29
N PRO A 198 -8.08 -16.47 -29.46
CA PRO A 198 -6.98 -17.29 -29.96
C PRO A 198 -5.88 -16.46 -30.65
N ASP A 199 -4.65 -17.00 -30.56
CA ASP A 199 -3.33 -16.64 -31.10
C ASP A 199 -3.09 -15.22 -31.67
#